data_AF-A0A9D4IQ55-F1
#
_entry.id   AF-A0A9D4IQ55-F1
#
_cell.length_a   1.000
_cell.length_b   1.000
_cell.length_c   1.000
_cell.angle_alpha   90.00
_cell.angle_beta   90.00
_cell.angle_gamma   90.00
#
_symmetry.space_group_name_H-M   'P 1'
#
loop_
_entity.id
_entity.type
_entity.pdbx_description
1 polymer ?
#
loop_
_entity_poly.entity_id
_entity_poly.type
_entity_poly.pdbx_seq_one_letter_code
_entity_poly.pdbx_strand_id
1 'polypeptide(L)'
;MALAKGWRTCGLMSDTEYRIMIIAVSEGTYHVPVAERTPLERSTLRRFHRYKEFYSIENNRLYYKGKELLCESKCSKVITNNYHKSKGIGVRRLYHLLKRRYTGVSEAYI
;
A
#
# COMPACT_ATOMS: atom_id res chain seq x y z
N MET A 1 -8.38 -19.44 22.75
CA MET A 1 -8.32 -19.02 21.34
C MET A 1 -7.67 -17.64 21.28
N ALA A 2 -6.36 -17.59 21.04
CA ALA A 2 -5.64 -16.33 20.92
C ALA A 2 -6.11 -15.62 19.64
N LEU A 3 -6.81 -14.49 19.80
CA LEU A 3 -7.07 -13.57 18.70
C LEU A 3 -5.71 -13.19 18.12
N ALA A 4 -5.43 -13.72 16.92
CA ALA A 4 -4.26 -13.37 16.14
C ALA A 4 -4.17 -11.83 16.17
N LYS A 5 -3.06 -11.30 16.67
CA LYS A 5 -2.73 -9.87 16.58
C LYS A 5 -2.78 -9.52 15.10
N GLY A 6 -3.96 -9.08 14.65
CA GLY A 6 -4.28 -8.83 13.27
C GLY A 6 -3.29 -7.81 12.77
N TRP A 7 -2.44 -8.23 11.84
CA TRP A 7 -1.46 -7.34 11.25
C TRP A 7 -2.19 -6.10 10.77
N ARG A 8 -1.75 -4.93 11.26
CA ARG A 8 -2.15 -3.63 10.72
C ARG A 8 -2.02 -3.75 9.22
N THR A 9 -3.14 -3.57 8.50
CA THR A 9 -3.18 -3.44 7.03
C THR A 9 -1.94 -2.70 6.56
N CYS A 10 -1.30 -3.12 5.46
CA CYS A 10 -0.23 -2.33 4.85
C CYS A 10 -0.69 -0.87 4.85
N GLY A 11 -0.02 -0.05 5.66
CA GLY A 11 -0.41 1.33 5.86
C GLY A 11 -0.23 2.10 4.56
N LEU A 12 -0.56 3.38 4.59
CA LEU A 12 -0.12 4.26 3.53
C LEU A 12 1.41 4.19 3.45
N MET A 13 1.94 3.84 2.27
CA MET A 13 3.38 3.73 2.06
C MET A 13 3.92 5.07 1.61
N SER A 14 5.11 5.42 2.10
CA SER A 14 5.85 6.53 1.51
C SER A 14 6.17 6.22 0.04
N ASP A 15 6.43 7.26 -0.75
CA ASP A 15 6.75 7.08 -2.17
C ASP A 15 8.02 6.24 -2.37
N THR A 16 8.98 6.32 -1.44
CA THR A 16 10.21 5.54 -1.47
C THR A 16 9.95 4.07 -1.18
N GLU A 17 9.17 3.75 -0.13
CA GLU A 17 8.76 2.36 0.17
C GLU A 17 7.99 1.75 -1.01
N TYR A 18 7.09 2.51 -1.61
CA TYR A 18 6.29 2.07 -2.75
C TYR A 18 7.15 1.69 -3.96
N ARG A 19 8.15 2.53 -4.29
CA ARG A 19 9.10 2.25 -5.38
C ARG A 19 9.94 1.01 -5.12
N ILE A 20 10.48 0.87 -3.91
CA ILE A 20 11.26 -0.31 -3.51
C ILE A 20 10.41 -1.58 -3.63
N MET A 21 9.14 -1.54 -3.18
CA MET A 21 8.23 -2.67 -3.32
C MET A 21 7.91 -3.00 -4.77
N ILE A 22 7.74 -2.01 -5.64
CA ILE A 22 7.54 -2.25 -7.07
C ILE A 22 8.73 -3.01 -7.64
N ILE A 23 9.96 -2.51 -7.42
CA ILE A 23 11.19 -3.16 -7.92
C ILE A 23 11.28 -4.60 -7.39
N ALA A 24 11.08 -4.78 -6.08
CA ALA A 24 11.19 -6.09 -5.45
C ALA A 24 10.15 -7.10 -5.98
N VAL A 25 8.92 -6.65 -6.28
CA VAL A 25 7.87 -7.52 -6.81
C VAL A 25 8.06 -7.79 -8.31
N SER A 26 8.52 -6.80 -9.09
CA SER A 26 8.70 -6.95 -10.55
C SER A 26 9.92 -7.80 -10.90
N GLU A 27 11.06 -7.53 -10.25
CA GLU A 27 12.32 -8.21 -10.54
C GLU A 27 12.49 -9.47 -9.68
N GLY A 28 11.71 -9.60 -8.60
CA GLY A 28 11.85 -10.67 -7.61
C GLY A 28 13.10 -10.53 -6.73
N THR A 29 13.99 -9.58 -7.05
CA THR A 29 15.25 -9.27 -6.37
C THR A 29 15.40 -7.76 -6.16
N TYR A 30 16.20 -7.37 -5.17
CA TYR A 30 16.62 -5.98 -4.97
C TYR A 30 18.14 -5.92 -5.04
N HIS A 31 18.66 -5.28 -6.08
CA HIS A 31 20.07 -5.34 -6.48
C HIS A 31 21.05 -4.64 -5.53
N VAL A 32 20.57 -3.78 -4.62
CA VAL A 32 21.43 -3.10 -3.64
C VAL A 32 22.01 -4.14 -2.65
N PRO A 33 23.34 -4.19 -2.45
CA PRO A 33 23.98 -5.07 -1.49
C PRO A 33 23.40 -4.91 -0.08
N VAL A 34 23.27 -6.01 0.67
CA VAL A 34 22.65 -5.99 2.02
C VAL A 34 23.33 -4.99 2.96
N ALA A 35 24.65 -4.86 2.86
CA ALA A 35 25.46 -3.96 3.69
C ALA A 35 25.12 -2.47 3.46
N GLU A 36 24.81 -2.09 2.22
CA GLU A 36 24.58 -0.70 1.80
C GLU A 36 23.13 -0.26 1.94
N ARG A 37 22.20 -1.20 2.15
CA ARG A 37 20.77 -0.89 2.31
C ARG A 37 20.51 0.01 3.51
N THR A 38 19.76 1.08 3.25
CA THR A 38 19.18 1.95 4.27
C THR A 38 18.23 1.18 5.20
N PRO A 39 17.99 1.68 6.43
CA PRO A 39 17.02 1.08 7.34
C PRO A 39 15.62 0.91 6.74
N LEU A 40 15.19 1.87 5.90
CA LEU A 40 13.92 1.85 5.18
C LEU A 40 13.86 0.73 4.14
N GLU A 41 14.91 0.56 3.33
CA GLU A 41 14.99 -0.55 2.37
C GLU A 41 14.98 -1.90 3.10
N ARG A 42 15.72 -2.02 4.21
CA ARG A 42 15.75 -3.25 5.01
C ARG A 42 14.39 -3.58 5.61
N SER A 43 13.64 -2.61 6.12
CA SER A 43 12.30 -2.85 6.67
C SER A 43 11.31 -3.22 5.56
N THR A 44 11.37 -2.52 4.42
CA THR A 44 10.50 -2.73 3.26
C THR A 44 10.71 -4.10 2.63
N LEU A 45 11.96 -4.49 2.40
CA LEU A 45 12.29 -5.80 1.84
C LEU A 45 11.95 -6.94 2.80
N ARG A 46 12.16 -6.76 4.11
CA ARG A 46 11.69 -7.75 5.10
C ARG A 46 10.17 -7.92 5.04
N ARG A 47 9.42 -6.83 4.85
CA ARG A 47 7.96 -6.90 4.66
C ARG A 47 7.61 -7.62 3.35
N PHE A 48 8.29 -7.30 2.26
CA PHE A 48 8.13 -7.99 0.97
C PHE A 48 8.33 -9.50 1.09
N HIS A 49 9.47 -9.95 1.63
CA HIS A 49 9.77 -11.38 1.75
C HIS A 49 8.77 -12.15 2.63
N ARG A 50 8.24 -11.52 3.69
CA ARG A 50 7.22 -12.15 4.56
C ARG A 50 5.85 -12.33 3.88
N TYR A 51 5.54 -11.51 2.88
CA TYR A 51 4.21 -11.44 2.28
C TYR A 51 4.25 -11.50 0.76
N LYS A 52 5.32 -12.03 0.18
CA LYS A 52 5.59 -12.01 -1.26
C LYS A 52 4.40 -12.54 -2.06
N GLU A 53 3.77 -13.61 -1.58
CA GLU A 53 2.61 -14.26 -2.21
C GLU A 53 1.35 -13.39 -2.27
N PHE A 54 1.25 -12.37 -1.42
CA PHE A 54 0.10 -11.47 -1.39
C PHE A 54 0.30 -10.21 -2.24
N TYR A 55 1.51 -9.97 -2.73
CA TYR A 55 1.81 -8.83 -3.59
C TYR A 55 1.69 -9.21 -5.07
N SER A 56 1.11 -8.32 -5.85
CA SER A 56 1.12 -8.40 -7.31
C SER A 56 1.34 -7.03 -7.93
N ILE A 57 1.81 -7.01 -9.17
CA ILE A 57 1.92 -5.79 -9.98
C ILE A 57 1.02 -5.94 -11.19
N GLU A 58 0.20 -4.92 -11.43
CA GLU A 58 -0.58 -4.77 -12.66
C GLU A 58 -0.47 -3.33 -13.13
N ASN A 59 -0.16 -3.10 -14.41
CA ASN A 59 -0.07 -1.75 -15.00
C ASN A 59 0.81 -0.76 -14.21
N ASN A 60 1.98 -1.21 -13.73
CA ASN A 60 2.90 -0.43 -12.87
C ASN A 60 2.29 0.05 -11.55
N ARG A 61 1.26 -0.64 -11.06
CA ARG A 61 0.64 -0.40 -9.76
C ARG A 61 0.82 -1.62 -8.89
N LEU A 62 1.16 -1.36 -7.64
CA LEU A 62 1.31 -2.40 -6.63
C LEU A 62 -0.04 -2.75 -6.03
N TYR A 63 -0.32 -4.03 -5.90
CA TYR A 63 -1.51 -4.58 -5.27
C TYR A 63 -1.10 -5.46 -4.08
N TYR A 64 -1.94 -5.47 -3.05
CA TYR A 64 -1.82 -6.35 -1.89
C TYR A 64 -3.16 -7.00 -1.62
N LYS A 65 -3.21 -8.35 -1.65
CA LYS A 65 -4.45 -9.13 -1.50
C LYS A 65 -5.56 -8.68 -2.46
N GLY A 66 -5.19 -8.38 -3.71
CA GLY A 66 -6.12 -7.94 -4.76
C GLY A 66 -6.59 -6.49 -4.67
N LYS A 67 -6.04 -5.69 -3.74
CA LYS A 67 -6.37 -4.27 -3.59
C LYS A 67 -5.18 -3.39 -3.92
N GLU A 68 -5.41 -2.28 -4.61
CA GLU A 68 -4.35 -1.35 -5.00
C GLU A 68 -3.75 -0.71 -3.75
N LEU A 69 -2.42 -0.78 -3.60
CA LEU A 69 -1.69 -0.06 -2.56
C LEU A 69 -1.53 1.39 -2.99
N LEU A 70 -1.96 2.31 -2.13
CA LEU A 70 -1.76 3.74 -2.33
C LEU A 70 -0.45 4.19 -1.71
N CYS A 71 0.27 5.04 -2.43
CA CYS A 71 1.36 5.84 -1.87
C CYS A 71 0.83 7.19 -1.38
N GLU A 72 1.55 7.80 -0.44
CA GLU A 72 1.19 9.08 0.18
C GLU A 72 0.87 10.17 -0.85
N SER A 73 1.73 10.35 -1.86
CA SER A 73 1.56 11.38 -2.88
C SER A 73 0.28 11.23 -3.72
N LYS A 74 -0.20 10.00 -3.90
CA LYS A 74 -1.40 9.72 -4.71
C LYS A 74 -2.67 9.66 -3.86
N CYS A 75 -2.55 9.48 -2.56
CA CYS A 75 -3.69 9.27 -1.65
C CYS A 75 -4.70 10.41 -1.74
N SER A 76 -4.25 11.65 -1.55
CA SER A 76 -5.10 12.84 -1.59
C SER A 76 -5.86 12.96 -2.92
N LYS A 77 -5.17 12.78 -4.04
CA LYS A 77 -5.74 12.83 -5.39
C LYS A 77 -6.77 11.73 -5.63
N VAL A 78 -6.56 10.52 -5.08
CA VAL A 78 -7.54 9.44 -5.18
C VAL A 78 -8.78 9.75 -4.35
N ILE A 79 -8.62 10.28 -3.14
CA ILE A 79 -9.73 10.64 -2.24
C ILE A 79 -10.59 11.73 -2.87
N THR A 80 -10.00 12.84 -3.31
CA THR A 80 -10.72 13.96 -3.94
C THR A 80 -11.45 13.53 -5.20
N ASN A 81 -10.80 12.74 -6.08
CA ASN A 81 -11.45 12.22 -7.27
C ASN A 81 -12.64 11.31 -6.95
N ASN A 82 -12.55 10.46 -5.93
CA ASN A 82 -13.67 9.61 -5.53
C ASN A 82 -14.79 10.41 -4.85
N TYR A 83 -14.46 11.46 -4.09
CA TYR A 83 -15.44 12.37 -3.50
C TYR A 83 -16.25 13.10 -4.57
N HIS A 84 -15.59 13.69 -5.58
CA HIS A 84 -16.28 14.35 -6.69
C HIS A 84 -17.13 13.38 -7.51
N LYS A 85 -16.62 12.18 -7.82
CA LYS A 85 -17.37 11.14 -8.55
C LYS A 85 -18.60 10.65 -7.79
N SER A 86 -18.56 10.67 -6.46
CA SER A 86 -19.67 10.23 -5.60
C SER A 86 -20.66 11.35 -5.25
N LYS A 87 -20.56 12.51 -5.92
CA LYS A 87 -21.42 13.68 -5.72
C LYS A 87 -21.42 14.18 -4.27
N GLY A 88 -20.25 14.16 -3.61
CA GLY A 88 -20.11 14.72 -2.26
C GLY A 88 -20.63 13.81 -1.14
N ILE A 89 -20.40 12.50 -1.27
CA ILE A 89 -20.83 11.53 -0.27
C ILE A 89 -20.12 11.75 1.08
N GLY A 90 -20.81 11.49 2.18
CA GLY A 90 -20.23 11.64 3.52
C GLY A 90 -18.98 10.78 3.75
N VAL A 91 -18.06 11.29 4.59
CA VAL A 91 -16.73 10.73 4.90
C VAL A 91 -16.77 9.23 5.18
N ARG A 92 -17.65 8.78 6.07
CA ARG A 92 -17.77 7.36 6.45
C ARG A 92 -18.10 6.46 5.25
N ARG A 93 -19.00 6.91 4.37
CA ARG A 93 -19.40 6.13 3.20
C ARG A 93 -18.30 6.14 2.13
N LEU A 94 -17.59 7.26 1.99
CA LEU A 94 -16.39 7.36 1.14
C LEU A 94 -15.28 6.41 1.65
N TYR A 95 -15.02 6.38 2.95
CA TYR A 95 -14.08 5.45 3.58
C TYR A 95 -14.38 3.99 3.24
N HIS A 96 -15.63 3.55 3.43
CA HIS A 96 -16.03 2.19 3.12
C HIS A 96 -15.88 1.85 1.63
N LEU A 97 -16.13 2.81 0.74
CA LEU A 97 -15.93 2.65 -0.70
C LEU A 97 -14.44 2.49 -1.03
N LEU A 98 -13.59 3.37 -0.50
CA LEU A 98 -12.14 3.34 -0.72
C LEU A 98 -11.49 2.08 -0.14
N LYS A 99 -11.87 1.66 1.08
CA LYS A 99 -11.35 0.46 1.75
C LYS A 99 -11.62 -0.84 0.98
N ARG A 100 -12.64 -0.87 0.11
CA ARG A 100 -12.91 -2.01 -0.76
C ARG A 100 -11.90 -2.14 -1.90
N ARG A 101 -11.42 -1.01 -2.44
CA ARG A 101 -10.55 -0.96 -3.63
C ARG A 101 -9.07 -0.80 -3.29
N TYR A 102 -8.78 -0.09 -2.19
CA TYR A 102 -7.44 0.34 -1.82
C TYR A 102 -7.00 -0.23 -0.48
N THR A 103 -5.70 -0.46 -0.36
CA THR A 103 -5.00 -0.76 0.88
C THR A 103 -4.22 0.48 1.33
N GLY A 104 -4.18 0.74 2.64
CA GLY A 104 -3.52 1.92 3.23
C GLY A 104 -4.46 3.10 3.51
N VAL A 105 -5.75 2.97 3.22
CA VAL A 105 -6.75 4.01 3.52
C VAL A 105 -7.20 3.92 4.98
N SER A 106 -7.05 5.03 5.70
CA SER A 106 -7.55 5.25 7.07
C SER A 106 -8.61 6.35 7.04
N GLU A 107 -9.58 6.29 7.95
CA GLU A 107 -10.59 7.33 8.10
C GLU A 107 -9.95 8.68 8.48
N ALA A 108 -8.81 8.66 9.19
CA ALA A 108 -8.05 9.88 9.52
C ALA A 108 -7.44 10.60 8.30
N TYR A 109 -7.39 9.95 7.13
CA TYR A 109 -6.85 10.55 5.89
C TYR A 109 -7.93 11.12 4.96
N ILE A 110 -9.22 10.93 5.29
CA ILE A 110 -10.38 11.34 4.47
C ILE A 110 -11.08 12.51 5.15
#